data_AF-A0A961L7S7-F1
#
_entry.id   AF-A0A961L7S7-F1
#
_cell.length_a   1.000
_cell.length_b   1.000
_cell.length_c   1.000
_cell.angle_alpha   90.00
_cell.angle_beta   90.00
_cell.angle_gamma   90.00
#
_symmetry.space_group_name_H-M   'P 1'
#
loop_
_entity.id
_entity.type
_entity.pdbx_description
1 polymer ?
#
loop_
_entity_poly.entity_id
_entity_poly.type
_entity_poly.pdbx_seq_one_letter_code
_entity_poly.pdbx_strand_id
1 'polypeptide(L)'
;TFPEEYGATHLAGKEAVFACTVKEVKAPKDAEINDDFASRFGADTLETLKGQIVERLKAEYNQASRAVIKRRLLDALDGKVDFELPPTLVDVEAKQIAHQLWHEEHADHHGHDHPEIEPTEEHLGLARRRVRLGLLLAELGTKNNIEVTDQEMQQAIFAQARQYPGQERQFLEFVRENP
;
A
#
# COMPACT_ATOMS: atom_id res chain seq x y z
N THR A 1 -34.72 -4.58 -17.12
CA THR A 1 -34.90 -5.16 -15.77
C THR A 1 -33.62 -4.92 -15.01
N PHE A 2 -33.71 -4.55 -13.73
CA PHE A 2 -32.52 -4.40 -12.89
C PHE A 2 -31.88 -5.77 -12.58
N PRO A 3 -30.55 -5.85 -12.39
CA PRO A 3 -29.88 -7.07 -11.92
C PRO A 3 -30.45 -7.55 -10.56
N GLU A 4 -30.29 -8.84 -10.26
CA GLU A 4 -30.71 -9.38 -8.95
C GLU A 4 -29.86 -8.83 -7.79
N GLU A 5 -28.59 -8.51 -8.04
CA GLU A 5 -27.67 -7.92 -7.06
C GLU A 5 -27.62 -6.39 -7.14
N TYR A 6 -28.71 -5.74 -7.59
CA TYR A 6 -28.74 -4.28 -7.69
C TYR A 6 -28.71 -3.65 -6.28
N GLY A 7 -27.79 -2.70 -6.05
CA GLY A 7 -27.52 -2.11 -4.73
C GLY A 7 -28.72 -1.45 -4.03
N ALA A 8 -29.81 -1.18 -4.77
CA ALA A 8 -31.11 -0.85 -4.19
C ALA A 8 -32.01 -2.09 -4.15
N THR A 9 -32.10 -2.75 -2.99
CA THR A 9 -32.84 -4.01 -2.76
C THR A 9 -34.30 -3.96 -3.22
N HIS A 10 -34.96 -2.81 -3.12
CA HIS A 10 -36.35 -2.63 -3.55
C HIS A 10 -36.54 -2.55 -5.07
N LEU A 11 -35.46 -2.47 -5.85
CA LEU A 11 -35.47 -2.45 -7.32
C LEU A 11 -34.86 -3.72 -7.95
N ALA A 12 -34.13 -4.52 -7.17
CA ALA A 12 -33.49 -5.76 -7.59
C ALA A 12 -34.48 -6.72 -8.29
N GLY A 13 -34.09 -7.24 -9.46
CA GLY A 13 -34.90 -8.18 -10.27
C GLY A 13 -36.18 -7.60 -10.87
N LYS A 14 -36.52 -6.33 -10.61
CA LYS A 14 -37.76 -5.72 -11.10
C LYS A 14 -37.61 -5.21 -12.52
N GLU A 15 -38.68 -5.36 -13.28
CA GLU A 15 -38.79 -4.76 -14.60
C GLU A 15 -38.94 -3.24 -14.46
N ALA A 16 -38.29 -2.50 -15.36
CA ALA A 16 -38.31 -1.04 -15.35
C ALA A 16 -38.36 -0.54 -16.80
N VAL A 17 -39.21 0.45 -17.02
CA VAL A 17 -39.33 1.18 -18.29
C VAL A 17 -38.93 2.62 -18.02
N PHE A 18 -37.88 3.09 -18.70
CA PHE A 18 -37.43 4.47 -18.61
C PHE A 18 -37.94 5.24 -19.81
N ALA A 19 -38.83 6.21 -19.57
CA ALA A 19 -39.22 7.20 -20.56
C ALA A 19 -38.13 8.28 -20.64
N CYS A 20 -37.15 8.08 -21.53
CA CYS A 20 -36.04 9.01 -21.72
C CYS A 20 -36.31 9.97 -22.89
N THR A 21 -36.26 11.27 -22.63
CA THR A 21 -36.21 12.29 -23.68
C THR A 21 -34.76 12.65 -23.96
N VAL A 22 -34.25 12.30 -25.15
CA VAL A 22 -32.90 12.68 -25.56
C VAL A 22 -32.89 14.17 -25.91
N LYS A 23 -32.11 14.95 -25.15
CA LYS A 23 -32.00 16.41 -25.35
C LYS A 23 -30.89 16.78 -26.34
N GLU A 24 -29.76 16.09 -26.27
CA GLU A 24 -28.58 16.36 -27.09
C GLU A 24 -27.71 15.11 -27.17
N VAL A 25 -27.02 14.93 -28.30
CA VAL A 25 -26.03 13.87 -28.50
C VAL A 25 -24.71 14.56 -28.85
N LYS A 26 -23.67 14.33 -28.04
CA LYS A 26 -22.33 14.89 -28.23
C LYS A 26 -21.35 13.79 -28.58
N ALA A 27 -20.35 14.14 -29.39
CA ALA A 27 -19.19 13.31 -29.64
C ALA A 27 -17.97 13.85 -28.85
N PRO A 28 -17.04 12.98 -28.42
CA PRO A 28 -15.79 13.45 -27.85
C PRO A 28 -15.01 14.26 -28.90
N LYS A 29 -14.45 15.39 -28.47
CA LYS A 29 -13.55 16.24 -29.25
C LYS A 29 -12.23 16.30 -28.51
N ASP A 30 -11.12 16.22 -29.25
CA ASP A 30 -9.79 16.40 -28.69
C ASP A 30 -9.69 17.77 -27.99
N ALA A 31 -9.16 17.75 -26.78
CA ALA A 31 -8.88 18.96 -26.04
C ALA A 31 -7.62 19.62 -26.59
N GLU A 32 -7.70 20.92 -26.83
CA GLU A 32 -6.51 21.71 -27.14
C GLU A 32 -5.65 21.82 -25.87
N ILE A 33 -4.38 21.43 -25.97
CA ILE A 33 -3.45 21.43 -24.85
C ILE A 33 -2.75 22.80 -24.81
N ASN A 34 -3.31 23.71 -24.01
CA ASN A 34 -2.87 25.10 -23.85
C ASN A 34 -3.02 25.56 -22.38
N ASP A 35 -2.82 26.85 -22.11
CA ASP A 35 -2.90 27.42 -20.76
C ASP A 35 -4.33 27.40 -20.18
N ASP A 36 -5.36 27.51 -21.03
CA ASP A 36 -6.76 27.37 -20.61
C ASP A 36 -7.06 25.94 -20.14
N PHE A 37 -6.47 24.94 -20.80
CA PHE A 37 -6.52 23.55 -20.34
C PHE A 37 -5.80 23.41 -19.01
N ALA A 38 -4.61 23.98 -18.86
CA ALA A 38 -3.83 23.93 -17.62
C ALA A 38 -4.57 24.52 -16.42
N SER A 39 -5.27 25.63 -16.63
CA SER A 39 -6.08 26.31 -15.63
C SER A 39 -7.17 25.41 -15.03
N ARG A 40 -7.75 24.50 -15.82
CA ARG A 40 -8.76 23.52 -15.35
C ARG A 40 -8.17 22.49 -14.37
N PHE A 41 -6.85 22.31 -14.36
CA PHE A 41 -6.13 21.42 -13.46
C PHE A 41 -5.40 22.18 -12.35
N GLY A 42 -5.67 23.48 -12.18
CA GLY A 42 -5.11 24.29 -11.10
C GLY A 42 -3.66 24.75 -11.34
N ALA A 43 -3.21 24.81 -12.61
CA ALA A 43 -1.91 25.35 -12.98
C ALA A 43 -2.08 26.60 -13.86
N ASP A 44 -1.27 27.65 -13.62
CA ASP A 44 -1.41 28.93 -14.31
C ASP A 44 -1.03 28.86 -15.80
N THR A 45 -0.13 27.94 -16.18
CA THR A 45 0.33 27.74 -17.55
C THR A 45 0.52 26.27 -17.86
N LEU A 46 0.54 25.93 -19.15
CA LEU A 46 0.86 24.58 -19.63
C LEU A 46 2.26 24.13 -19.20
N GLU A 47 3.21 25.06 -19.13
CA GLU A 47 4.56 24.77 -18.63
C GLU A 47 4.53 24.36 -17.16
N THR A 48 3.79 25.09 -16.32
CA THR A 48 3.61 24.75 -14.90
C THR A 48 2.93 23.39 -14.74
N LEU A 49 1.87 23.11 -15.51
CA LEU A 49 1.20 21.81 -15.48
C LEU A 49 2.16 20.67 -15.87
N LYS A 50 2.94 20.85 -16.94
CA LYS A 50 3.94 19.87 -17.37
C LYS A 50 5.00 19.66 -16.28
N GLY A 51 5.47 20.72 -15.64
CA GLY A 51 6.41 20.65 -14.53
C GLY A 51 5.86 19.83 -13.36
N GLN A 52 4.62 20.09 -12.94
CA GLN A 52 3.95 19.33 -11.87
C GLN A 52 3.82 17.84 -12.23
N ILE A 53 3.42 17.52 -13.46
CA ILE A 53 3.33 16.14 -13.95
C ILE A 53 4.71 15.47 -13.93
N VAL A 54 5.75 16.15 -14.41
CA VAL A 54 7.11 15.63 -14.41
C VAL A 54 7.59 15.33 -13.00
N GLU A 55 7.39 16.24 -12.04
CA GLU A 55 7.80 16.02 -10.65
C GLU A 55 7.03 14.87 -10.00
N ARG A 56 5.72 14.78 -10.26
CA ARG A 56 4.92 13.64 -9.80
C ARG A 56 5.44 12.32 -10.36
N LEU A 57 5.64 12.24 -11.69
CA LEU A 57 6.17 11.04 -12.33
C LEU A 57 7.56 10.68 -11.82
N LYS A 58 8.46 11.66 -11.63
CA LYS A 58 9.77 11.43 -11.03
C LYS A 58 9.65 10.83 -9.63
N ALA A 59 8.77 11.35 -8.78
CA ALA A 59 8.55 10.82 -7.44
C ALA A 59 8.05 9.36 -7.49
N GLU A 60 7.06 9.07 -8.34
CA GLU A 60 6.54 7.71 -8.56
C GLU A 60 7.64 6.75 -9.05
N TYR A 61 8.42 7.15 -10.06
CA TYR A 61 9.54 6.34 -10.57
C TYR A 61 10.66 6.16 -9.55
N ASN A 62 10.99 7.18 -8.75
CA ASN A 62 12.00 7.06 -7.71
C ASN A 62 11.58 6.05 -6.63
N GLN A 63 10.31 6.08 -6.21
CA GLN A 63 9.77 5.12 -5.26
C GLN A 63 9.78 3.70 -5.84
N ALA A 64 9.30 3.53 -7.08
CA ALA A 64 9.28 2.24 -7.76
C ALA A 64 10.69 1.68 -7.96
N SER A 65 11.64 2.51 -8.42
CA SER A 65 13.05 2.14 -8.61
C SER A 65 13.68 1.69 -7.29
N ARG A 66 13.47 2.45 -6.20
CA ARG A 66 13.97 2.08 -4.87
C ARG A 66 13.39 0.76 -4.38
N ALA A 67 12.10 0.51 -4.61
CA ALA A 67 11.46 -0.77 -4.26
C ALA A 67 12.07 -1.95 -5.03
N VAL A 68 12.28 -1.79 -6.35
CA VAL A 68 12.90 -2.82 -7.19
C VAL A 68 14.34 -3.10 -6.76
N ILE A 69 15.13 -2.05 -6.52
CA ILE A 69 16.53 -2.19 -6.07
C ILE A 69 16.58 -2.86 -4.70
N LYS A 70 15.73 -2.43 -3.75
CA LYS A 70 15.64 -3.05 -2.41
C LYS A 70 15.31 -4.54 -2.51
N ARG A 71 14.32 -4.92 -3.33
CA ARG A 71 13.96 -6.33 -3.54
C ARG A 71 15.13 -7.13 -4.09
N ARG A 72 15.75 -6.66 -5.17
CA ARG A 72 16.91 -7.33 -5.80
C ARG A 72 18.08 -7.49 -4.84
N LEU A 73 18.34 -6.48 -4.02
CA LEU A 73 19.38 -6.52 -2.99
C LEU A 73 19.08 -7.61 -1.95
N LEU A 74 17.86 -7.64 -1.42
CA LEU A 74 17.46 -8.64 -0.42
C LEU A 74 17.46 -10.05 -0.98
N ASP A 75 17.01 -10.24 -2.23
CA ASP A 75 17.09 -11.53 -2.94
C ASP A 75 18.56 -12.00 -3.08
N ALA A 76 19.46 -11.08 -3.45
CA ALA A 76 20.88 -11.39 -3.60
C ALA A 76 21.57 -11.68 -2.25
N LEU A 77 21.15 -11.04 -1.17
CA LEU A 77 21.66 -11.30 0.18
C LEU A 77 21.19 -12.65 0.71
N ASP A 78 19.92 -12.99 0.49
CA ASP A 78 19.32 -14.27 0.90
C ASP A 78 20.04 -15.46 0.24
N GLY A 79 20.46 -15.34 -1.02
CA GLY A 79 21.25 -16.35 -1.72
C GLY A 79 22.72 -16.45 -1.30
N LYS A 80 23.23 -15.52 -0.47
CA LYS A 80 24.64 -15.47 -0.05
C LYS A 80 24.88 -15.86 1.40
N VAL A 81 23.82 -15.92 2.19
CA VAL A 81 23.92 -16.08 3.63
C VAL A 81 23.07 -17.28 4.03
N ASP A 82 23.68 -18.22 4.73
CA ASP A 82 22.99 -19.39 5.28
C ASP A 82 23.53 -19.66 6.67
N PHE A 83 22.63 -19.67 7.65
CA PHE A 83 22.93 -19.94 9.05
C PHE A 83 21.69 -20.49 9.74
N GLU A 84 21.90 -21.21 10.84
CA GLU A 84 20.81 -21.80 11.61
C GLU A 84 19.95 -20.71 12.26
N LEU A 85 18.65 -20.78 12.01
CA LEU A 85 17.68 -19.81 12.52
C LEU A 85 17.07 -20.32 13.83
N PRO A 86 16.86 -19.44 14.83
CA PRO A 86 16.11 -19.81 16.03
C PRO A 86 14.69 -20.28 15.64
N PRO A 87 14.30 -21.53 15.94
CA PRO A 87 13.01 -22.07 15.51
C PRO A 87 11.83 -21.23 15.99
N THR A 88 11.91 -20.73 17.23
CA THR A 88 10.89 -19.87 17.84
C THR A 88 10.64 -18.58 17.06
N LEU A 89 11.69 -17.97 16.48
CA LEU A 89 11.52 -16.76 15.68
C LEU A 89 10.88 -17.07 14.33
N VAL A 90 11.23 -18.21 13.72
CA VAL A 90 10.62 -18.67 12.47
C VAL A 90 9.15 -18.97 12.68
N ASP A 91 8.80 -19.64 13.78
CA ASP A 91 7.41 -20.00 14.09
C ASP A 91 6.55 -18.74 14.34
N VAL A 92 7.06 -17.76 15.09
CA VAL A 92 6.35 -16.51 15.35
C VAL A 92 6.13 -15.74 14.05
N GLU A 93 7.16 -15.58 13.22
CA GLU A 93 7.03 -14.89 11.93
C GLU A 93 6.07 -15.64 10.98
N ALA A 94 6.13 -16.98 10.96
CA ALA A 94 5.25 -17.79 10.12
C ALA A 94 3.77 -17.65 10.53
N LYS A 95 3.48 -17.62 11.84
CA LYS A 95 2.14 -17.33 12.36
C LYS A 95 1.67 -15.93 12.00
N GLN A 96 2.55 -14.93 12.08
CA GLN A 96 2.21 -13.56 11.68
C GLN A 96 1.89 -13.46 10.18
N ILE A 97 2.69 -14.10 9.33
CA ILE A 97 2.43 -14.16 7.88
C ILE A 97 1.10 -14.86 7.59
N ALA A 98 0.87 -16.02 8.22
CA ALA A 98 -0.36 -16.79 8.03
C ALA A 98 -1.59 -15.97 8.45
N HIS A 99 -1.51 -15.29 9.61
CA HIS A 99 -2.54 -14.40 10.08
C HIS A 99 -2.80 -13.25 9.10
N GLN A 100 -1.74 -12.57 8.64
CA GLN A 100 -1.87 -11.45 7.70
C GLN A 100 -2.54 -11.89 6.38
N LEU A 101 -2.07 -12.96 5.76
CA LEU A 101 -2.60 -13.43 4.47
C LEU A 101 -4.05 -13.91 4.60
N TRP A 102 -4.41 -14.55 5.71
CA TRP A 102 -5.80 -14.93 5.95
C TRP A 102 -6.74 -13.72 6.03
N HIS A 103 -6.33 -12.64 6.70
CA HIS A 103 -7.12 -11.39 6.77
C HIS A 103 -7.19 -10.68 5.41
N GLU A 104 -6.17 -10.79 4.57
CA GLU A 104 -6.21 -10.28 3.19
C GLU A 104 -7.23 -11.06 2.33
N GLU A 105 -7.35 -12.37 2.54
CA GLU A 105 -8.33 -13.23 1.86
C GLU A 105 -9.75 -13.11 2.44
N HIS A 106 -9.87 -12.73 3.72
CA HIS A 106 -11.13 -12.59 4.47
C HIS A 106 -11.35 -11.14 4.91
N ALA A 107 -11.27 -10.20 3.96
CA ALA A 107 -11.33 -8.76 4.24
C ALA A 107 -12.59 -8.31 5.01
N ASP A 108 -13.68 -9.08 4.95
CA ASP A 108 -14.94 -8.82 5.68
C ASP A 108 -14.86 -9.19 7.18
N HIS A 109 -13.83 -9.95 7.59
CA HIS A 109 -13.57 -10.30 8.98
C HIS A 109 -12.61 -9.30 9.62
N HIS A 110 -13.16 -8.27 10.29
CA HIS A 110 -12.36 -7.22 10.92
C HIS A 110 -11.90 -7.52 12.37
N GLY A 111 -12.27 -8.68 12.93
CA GLY A 111 -11.98 -9.06 14.31
C GLY A 111 -11.01 -10.23 14.42
N HIS A 112 -10.47 -10.45 15.62
CA HIS A 112 -9.66 -11.63 15.96
C HIS A 112 -10.50 -12.87 16.33
N ASP A 113 -11.81 -12.84 16.07
CA ASP A 113 -12.75 -13.95 16.30
C ASP A 113 -12.69 -14.98 15.17
N HIS A 114 -11.48 -15.46 14.88
CA HIS A 114 -11.24 -16.56 13.95
C HIS A 114 -10.45 -17.68 14.64
N PRO A 115 -10.59 -18.94 14.18
CA PRO A 115 -9.77 -20.03 14.69
C PRO A 115 -8.28 -19.76 14.49
N GLU A 116 -7.43 -20.44 15.27
CA GLU A 116 -5.97 -20.36 15.07
C GLU A 116 -5.61 -20.73 13.63
N ILE A 117 -4.83 -19.85 12.99
CA ILE A 117 -4.40 -20.03 11.62
C ILE A 117 -3.04 -20.71 11.68
N GLU A 118 -3.02 -22.00 11.39
CA GLU A 118 -1.80 -22.77 11.35
C GLU A 118 -0.93 -22.38 10.13
N PRO A 119 0.37 -22.12 10.31
CA PRO A 119 1.26 -21.82 9.21
C PRO A 119 1.40 -23.01 8.25
N THR A 120 1.41 -22.72 6.95
CA THR A 120 1.74 -23.69 5.90
C THR A 120 3.25 -23.73 5.67
N GLU A 121 3.73 -24.70 4.89
CA GLU A 121 5.14 -24.73 4.45
C GLU A 121 5.54 -23.48 3.66
N GLU A 122 4.60 -22.85 2.95
CA GLU A 122 4.84 -21.59 2.26
C GLU A 122 5.07 -20.43 3.25
N HIS A 123 4.24 -20.34 4.30
CA HIS A 123 4.42 -19.37 5.39
C HIS A 123 5.77 -19.58 6.08
N LEU A 124 6.15 -20.83 6.34
CA LEU A 124 7.46 -21.17 6.93
C LEU A 124 8.62 -20.82 6.00
N GLY A 125 8.48 -21.02 4.69
CA GLY A 125 9.47 -20.60 3.69
C GLY A 125 9.70 -19.09 3.71
N LEU A 126 8.62 -18.31 3.72
CA LEU A 126 8.68 -16.85 3.80
C LEU A 126 9.24 -16.36 5.13
N ALA A 127 8.85 -17.00 6.24
CA ALA A 127 9.32 -16.68 7.58
C ALA A 127 10.82 -16.89 7.72
N ARG A 128 11.34 -18.05 7.29
CA ARG A 128 12.79 -18.33 7.28
C ARG A 128 13.56 -17.24 6.55
N ARG A 129 13.08 -16.82 5.38
CA ARG A 129 13.69 -15.75 4.59
C ARG A 129 13.66 -14.41 5.33
N ARG A 130 12.52 -14.01 5.90
CA ARG A 130 12.38 -12.74 6.63
C ARG A 130 13.24 -12.70 7.89
N VAL A 131 13.22 -13.76 8.70
CA VAL A 131 14.03 -13.87 9.93
C VAL A 131 15.52 -13.82 9.60
N ARG A 132 15.98 -14.58 8.60
CA ARG A 132 17.39 -14.57 8.18
C ARG A 132 17.87 -13.18 7.78
N LEU A 133 17.12 -12.52 6.88
CA LEU A 133 17.48 -11.17 6.41
C LEU A 133 17.37 -10.14 7.53
N GLY A 134 16.37 -10.25 8.42
CA GLY A 134 16.20 -9.38 9.57
C GLY A 134 17.39 -9.44 10.53
N LEU A 135 17.81 -10.65 10.91
CA LEU A 135 18.99 -10.86 11.76
C LEU A 135 20.28 -10.37 11.10
N LEU A 136 20.46 -10.63 9.80
CA LEU A 136 21.61 -10.15 9.03
C LEU A 136 21.68 -8.61 9.01
N LEU A 137 20.56 -7.94 8.71
CA LEU A 137 20.49 -6.49 8.65
C LEU A 137 20.67 -5.85 10.02
N ALA A 138 20.11 -6.45 11.07
CA ALA A 138 20.31 -5.99 12.45
C ALA A 138 21.79 -6.05 12.86
N GLU A 139 22.45 -7.19 12.60
CA GLU A 139 23.88 -7.37 12.87
C GLU A 139 24.75 -6.39 12.07
N LEU A 140 24.42 -6.14 10.79
CA LEU A 140 25.10 -5.12 9.99
C LEU A 140 24.85 -3.72 10.53
N GLY A 141 23.63 -3.41 10.99
CA GLY A 141 23.30 -2.14 11.63
C GLY A 141 24.16 -1.89 12.86
N THR A 142 24.23 -2.88 13.77
CA THR A 142 25.06 -2.83 14.97
C THR A 142 26.54 -2.68 14.63
N LYS A 143 27.08 -3.49 13.70
CA LYS A 143 28.50 -3.41 13.30
C LYS A 143 28.90 -2.06 12.70
N ASN A 144 27.98 -1.40 12.01
CA ASN A 144 28.22 -0.12 11.36
C ASN A 144 27.76 1.08 12.21
N ASN A 145 27.33 0.86 13.46
CA ASN A 145 26.78 1.89 14.34
C ASN A 145 25.68 2.72 13.66
N ILE A 146 24.79 2.03 12.94
CA ILE A 146 23.62 2.67 12.34
C ILE A 146 22.56 2.82 13.43
N GLU A 147 22.25 4.05 13.76
CA GLU A 147 21.22 4.42 14.73
C GLU A 147 20.06 5.13 14.02
N VAL A 148 18.84 4.83 14.44
CA VAL A 148 17.65 5.58 13.99
C VAL A 148 17.46 6.73 14.95
N THR A 149 17.56 7.96 14.44
CA THR A 149 17.35 9.15 15.26
C THR A 149 15.87 9.40 15.51
N ASP A 150 15.54 10.04 16.63
CA ASP A 150 14.16 10.48 16.92
C ASP A 150 13.58 11.35 15.79
N GLN A 151 14.44 12.15 15.15
CA GLN A 151 14.05 12.99 14.02
C GLN A 151 13.64 12.15 12.80
N GLU A 152 14.40 11.11 12.44
CA GLU A 152 14.05 10.20 11.34
C GLU A 152 12.77 9.42 11.65
N MET A 153 12.61 8.97 12.90
CA MET A 153 11.39 8.30 13.34
C MET A 153 10.18 9.23 13.22
N GLN A 154 10.27 10.46 13.73
CA GLN A 154 9.20 11.45 13.60
C GLN A 154 8.87 11.75 12.13
N GLN A 155 9.89 11.92 11.27
CA GLN A 155 9.68 12.14 9.84
C GLN A 155 8.95 10.97 9.16
N ALA A 156 9.31 9.73 9.50
CA ALA A 156 8.64 8.54 8.99
C ALA A 156 7.17 8.47 9.45
N ILE A 157 6.91 8.74 10.73
CA ILE A 157 5.55 8.78 11.29
C ILE A 157 4.71 9.86 10.59
N PHE A 158 5.24 11.08 10.41
CA PHE A 158 4.53 12.16 9.72
C PHE A 158 4.29 11.83 8.24
N ALA A 159 5.24 11.20 7.56
CA ALA A 159 5.07 10.76 6.18
C ALA A 159 3.95 9.71 6.05
N GLN A 160 3.85 8.79 7.01
CA GLN A 160 2.79 7.80 7.07
C GLN A 160 1.43 8.43 7.40
N ALA A 161 1.38 9.38 8.34
CA ALA A 161 0.15 10.09 8.70
C ALA A 161 -0.49 10.81 7.50
N ARG A 162 0.32 11.36 6.58
CA ARG A 162 -0.16 12.01 5.34
C ARG A 162 -0.92 11.08 4.39
N GLN A 163 -0.84 9.76 4.58
CA GLN A 163 -1.64 8.80 3.82
C GLN A 163 -3.10 8.73 4.30
N TYR A 164 -3.42 9.36 5.45
CA TYR A 164 -4.76 9.38 6.05
C TYR A 164 -5.30 10.82 6.18
N PRO A 165 -5.67 11.50 5.07
CA PRO A 165 -6.16 12.88 5.12
C PRO A 165 -7.39 13.04 6.04
N GLY A 166 -7.33 13.99 6.97
CA GLY A 166 -8.40 14.28 7.94
C GLY A 166 -8.39 13.39 9.19
N GLN A 167 -7.50 12.40 9.27
CA GLN A 167 -7.31 11.52 10.44
C GLN A 167 -5.86 11.53 10.95
N GLU A 168 -5.03 12.46 10.47
CA GLU A 168 -3.60 12.50 10.74
C GLU A 168 -3.33 12.56 12.25
N ARG A 169 -4.13 13.35 12.98
CA ARG A 169 -3.99 13.50 14.43
C ARG A 169 -4.35 12.21 15.19
N GLN A 170 -5.38 11.50 14.75
CA GLN A 170 -5.77 10.21 15.35
C GLN A 170 -4.70 9.15 15.10
N PHE A 171 -4.10 9.13 13.90
CA PHE A 171 -2.97 8.27 13.60
C PHE A 171 -1.75 8.56 14.50
N LEU A 172 -1.40 9.84 14.68
CA LEU A 172 -0.30 10.23 15.56
C LEU A 172 -0.55 9.87 17.03
N GLU A 173 -1.78 10.06 17.51
CA GLU A 173 -2.20 9.66 18.85
C GLU A 173 -2.11 8.13 19.02
N PHE A 174 -2.61 7.36 18.04
CA PHE A 174 -2.52 5.90 18.03
C PHE A 174 -1.08 5.38 18.11
N VAL A 175 -0.16 5.91 17.28
CA VAL A 175 1.26 5.52 17.29
C VAL A 175 1.93 5.86 18.62
N ARG A 176 1.54 6.98 19.25
CA ARG A 176 2.09 7.37 20.55
C ARG A 176 1.60 6.48 21.69
N GLU A 177 0.35 6.01 21.62
CA GLU A 177 -0.25 5.12 22.62
C GLU A 177 0.20 3.66 22.46
N ASN A 178 0.69 3.28 21.27
CA ASN A 178 1.18 1.94 20.94
C ASN A 178 2.62 2.01 20.40
N PRO A 179 3.61 2.33 21.25
CA PRO A 179 5.00 2.48 20.86
C PRO A 179 5.66 1.17 20.41
#